data_AF-A0A927GSP7-F1
#
_entry.id   AF-A0A927GSP7-F1
#
_cell.length_a   1.000
_cell.length_b   1.000
_cell.length_c   1.000
_cell.angle_alpha   90.00
_cell.angle_beta   90.00
_cell.angle_gamma   90.00
#
_symmetry.space_group_name_H-M   'P 1'
#
loop_
_entity.id
_entity.type
_entity.pdbx_description
1 polymer ?
#
loop_
_entity_poly.entity_id
_entity_poly.type
_entity_poly.pdbx_seq_one_letter_code
_entity_poly.pdbx_strand_id
1 'polypeptide(L)' 'MDEASIWAQDAIRDAQALGLIDGRGAGRFQPQAEVTRAETAKLLASLLDK' A
#
# COMPACT_ATOMS: atom_id res chain seq x y z
N MET A 1 -3.57 -0.57 -11.45
CA MET A 1 -3.20 -1.93 -10.98
C MET A 1 -2.29 -2.63 -11.98
N ASP A 2 -2.35 -2.28 -13.26
CA ASP A 2 -1.57 -2.92 -14.34
C ASP A 2 -0.04 -2.90 -14.17
N GLU A 3 0.49 -2.00 -13.35
CA GLU A 3 1.93 -1.90 -13.05
C GLU A 3 2.38 -2.85 -11.93
N ALA A 4 1.46 -3.41 -11.15
CA ALA A 4 1.77 -4.34 -10.07
C ALA A 4 1.95 -5.75 -10.63
N SER A 5 2.99 -6.45 -10.19
CA SER A 5 3.15 -7.88 -10.49
C SER A 5 1.92 -8.66 -10.03
N ILE A 6 1.54 -9.69 -10.80
CA ILE A 6 0.32 -10.51 -10.56
C ILE A 6 0.26 -11.01 -9.11
N TRP A 7 1.38 -11.50 -8.58
CA TRP A 7 1.44 -12.03 -7.21
C TRP A 7 1.11 -10.97 -6.14
N ALA A 8 1.35 -9.68 -6.41
CA ALA A 8 1.17 -8.60 -5.45
C ALA A 8 -0.25 -8.02 -5.48
N GLN A 9 -1.04 -8.29 -6.52
CA GLN A 9 -2.32 -7.64 -6.74
C GLN A 9 -3.31 -7.91 -5.60
N ASP A 10 -3.39 -9.16 -5.15
CA ASP A 10 -4.28 -9.54 -4.05
C ASP A 10 -3.82 -8.92 -2.72
N ALA A 11 -2.52 -8.99 -2.42
CA ALA A 11 -1.96 -8.36 -1.22
C ALA A 11 -2.18 -6.84 -1.19
N ILE A 12 -2.09 -6.16 -2.35
CA ILE A 12 -2.39 -4.73 -2.47
C ILE A 12 -3.87 -4.46 -2.19
N ARG A 13 -4.78 -5.29 -2.72
CA ARG A 13 -6.22 -5.14 -2.48
C ARG A 13 -6.55 -5.31 -1.00
N ASP A 14 -6.00 -6.32 -0.36
CA ASP A 14 -6.22 -6.59 1.06
C ASP A 14 -5.69 -5.45 1.93
N ALA A 15 -4.48 -4.98 1.64
CA ALA A 15 -3.88 -3.86 2.36
C ALA A 15 -4.67 -2.55 2.17
N GLN A 16 -5.26 -2.32 0.97
CA GLN A 16 -6.17 -1.20 0.75
C GLN A 16 -7.48 -1.35 1.52
N ALA A 17 -8.08 -2.54 1.53
CA ALA A 17 -9.31 -2.82 2.25
C ALA A 17 -9.16 -2.66 3.77
N LEU A 18 -7.98 -2.98 4.30
CA LEU A 18 -7.62 -2.77 5.71
C LEU A 18 -7.27 -1.30 6.03
N GLY A 19 -7.17 -0.43 5.03
CA GLY A 19 -6.75 0.96 5.17
C GLY A 19 -5.26 1.13 5.51
N LEU A 20 -4.43 0.12 5.23
CA LEU A 20 -2.99 0.12 5.53
C LEU A 20 -2.19 0.89 4.48
N ILE A 21 -2.66 0.89 3.23
CA ILE A 21 -2.05 1.60 2.12
C ILE A 21 -3.10 2.44 1.42
N ASP A 22 -2.66 3.59 0.92
CA ASP A 22 -3.50 4.54 0.21
C ASP A 22 -2.82 4.99 -1.09
N GLY A 23 -3.60 5.51 -2.03
CA GLY A 23 -3.06 6.06 -3.27
C GLY A 23 -2.20 7.30 -3.00
N ARG A 24 -1.10 7.48 -3.74
CA ARG A 24 -0.29 8.71 -3.69
C ARG A 24 -0.94 9.80 -4.54
N GLY A 25 -2.01 10.41 -4.00
CA GLY A 25 -2.74 11.50 -4.65
C GLY A 25 -3.46 11.07 -5.94
N ALA A 26 -4.51 11.82 -6.32
CA ALA A 26 -5.31 11.55 -7.52
C ALA A 26 -5.91 10.13 -7.62
N GLY A 27 -6.11 9.44 -6.49
CA GLY A 27 -6.74 8.12 -6.44
C GLY A 27 -5.93 6.98 -7.06
N ARG A 28 -4.63 7.17 -7.32
CA ARG A 28 -3.77 6.14 -7.94
C ARG A 28 -2.77 5.55 -6.95
N PHE A 29 -2.78 4.22 -6.84
CA PHE A 29 -1.74 3.46 -6.16
C PHE A 29 -0.57 3.24 -7.13
N GLN A 30 0.65 3.51 -6.67
CA GLN A 30 1.89 3.41 -7.46
C GLN A 30 2.73 2.23 -6.94
N PRO A 31 2.52 1.01 -7.45
CA PRO A 31 3.13 -0.20 -6.89
C PRO A 31 4.65 -0.28 -7.09
N GLN A 32 5.21 0.47 -8.04
CA GLN A 32 6.64 0.51 -8.34
C GLN A 32 7.38 1.69 -7.69
N ALA A 33 6.65 2.58 -7.02
CA ALA A 33 7.26 3.72 -6.35
C ALA A 33 8.02 3.28 -5.10
N GLU A 34 9.15 3.93 -4.83
CA GLU A 34 9.88 3.71 -3.58
C GLU A 34 9.05 4.19 -2.38
N VAL A 35 9.03 3.37 -1.33
CA VAL A 35 8.42 3.70 -0.04
C VAL A 35 9.44 4.39 0.86
N THR A 36 9.05 5.47 1.51
CA THR A 36 9.90 6.16 2.48
C THR A 36 9.86 5.45 3.83
N ARG A 37 10.91 5.62 4.64
CA ARG A 37 10.96 5.08 6.01
C ARG A 37 9.78 5.52 6.87
N ALA A 38 9.31 6.77 6.69
CA ALA A 38 8.18 7.31 7.43
C ALA A 38 6.86 6.63 7.04
N GLU A 39 6.64 6.38 5.75
CA GLU A 39 5.47 5.63 5.27
C GLU A 39 5.51 4.18 5.74
N THR A 40 6.67 3.51 5.69
CA THR A 40 6.83 2.16 6.23
C THR A 40 6.50 2.11 7.73
N ALA A 41 7.01 3.07 8.51
CA ALA A 41 6.74 3.14 9.94
C ALA A 41 5.25 3.36 10.23
N LYS A 42 4.59 4.26 9.50
CA LYS A 42 3.13 4.48 9.60
C LYS A 42 2.35 3.21 9.28
N LEU A 43 2.74 2.49 8.23
CA LEU A 43 2.08 1.24 7.81
C LEU A 43 2.19 0.17 8.90
N LEU A 44 3.38 -0.02 9.47
CA LEU A 44 3.61 -0.97 10.56
C LEU A 44 2.82 -0.60 11.82
N ALA A 45 2.82 0.68 12.20
CA ALA A 45 2.04 1.15 13.35
C ALA A 45 0.53 0.91 13.15
N SER A 46 0.02 1.18 11.95
CA SER A 46 -1.40 0.96 11.62
C SER A 46 -1.76 -0.52 11.58
N LEU A 47 -0.83 -1.39 11.16
CA LEU A 47 -1.03 -2.84 11.16
C LEU A 47 -1.11 -3.41 12.58
N LEU A 48 -0.30 -2.91 13.50
CA LEU A 48 -0.26 -3.37 14.90
C LEU A 48 -1.48 -2.93 15.72
N ASP A 49 -2.20 -1.90 15.27
CA ASP A 49 -3.38 -1.34 15.94
C ASP A 49 -4.70 -1.98 15.48
N LYS A 50 -4.64 -2.92 14.51
CA LYS A 50 -5.79 -3.67 13.99
C LYS A 50 -5.98 -4.99 14.73
#